data_AF-Q2JPV4-F1
#
_entry.id   AF-Q2JPV4-F1
#
_cell.length_a   1.000
_cell.length_b   1.000
_cell.length_c   1.000
_cell.angle_alpha   90.00
_cell.angle_beta   90.00
_cell.angle_gamma   90.00
#
_symmetry.space_group_name_H-M   'P 1'
#
loop_
_entity.id
_entity.type
_entity.pdbx_description
1 polymer ?
#
loop_
_entity_poly.entity_id
_entity_poly.type
_entity_poly.pdbx_seq_one_letter_code
_entity_poly.pdbx_strand_id
1 'polypeptide(L)'
;MNLLSLALPDLSAASDGLAATLQPVAQFFAGLNLPQPIVQWGHPLMMGIVVVVMGSFVGLTGWRGRALRLAAASTAPEGSLPEAAQKPLLDHRKLAPWMATFIALGYTGGLLSLVMQGKPLLSSPHFWTGSLVLLLLAVNGALSLSGFGGNRAALRTTHAYVGSLILCVLFAHALLGLKLGLSL
;
A
#
# COMPACT_ATOMS: atom_id res chain seq x y z
N MET A 1 -22.17 -17.07 -31.12
CA MET A 1 -20.95 -17.08 -30.30
C MET A 1 -20.40 -15.66 -30.28
N ASN A 2 -20.31 -15.05 -29.11
CA ASN A 2 -19.92 -13.64 -28.94
C ASN A 2 -18.39 -13.55 -28.97
N LEU A 3 -17.81 -12.82 -29.93
CA LEU A 3 -16.34 -12.65 -30.09
C LEU A 3 -15.66 -11.98 -28.88
N LEU A 4 -16.45 -11.45 -27.94
CA LEU A 4 -15.98 -10.89 -26.66
C LEU A 4 -15.61 -11.96 -25.62
N SER A 5 -15.87 -13.25 -25.86
CA SER A 5 -15.54 -14.33 -24.90
C SER A 5 -14.11 -14.88 -25.03
N LEU A 6 -13.26 -14.31 -25.88
CA LEU A 6 -12.00 -14.93 -26.31
C LEU A 6 -10.71 -14.27 -25.78
N ALA A 7 -10.79 -13.33 -24.84
CA ALA A 7 -9.57 -12.67 -24.33
C ALA A 7 -9.67 -12.09 -22.90
N LEU A 8 -10.61 -12.52 -22.06
CA LEU A 8 -10.57 -12.21 -20.64
C LEU A 8 -10.23 -13.50 -19.87
N PRO A 9 -9.17 -13.50 -19.03
CA PRO A 9 -8.89 -14.64 -18.18
C PRO A 9 -10.13 -14.92 -17.31
N ASP A 10 -10.49 -16.20 -17.18
CA ASP A 10 -11.51 -16.63 -16.25
C ASP A 10 -11.04 -16.28 -14.82
N LEU A 11 -11.56 -15.17 -14.30
CA LEU A 11 -11.19 -14.64 -12.99
C LEU A 11 -11.60 -15.60 -11.86
N SER A 12 -12.61 -16.45 -12.07
CA SER A 12 -12.95 -17.50 -11.10
C SER A 12 -11.91 -18.60 -11.09
N ALA A 13 -11.55 -19.16 -12.25
CA ALA A 13 -10.50 -20.18 -12.33
C ALA A 13 -9.14 -19.67 -11.80
N ALA A 14 -8.78 -18.42 -12.12
CA ALA A 14 -7.57 -17.79 -11.59
C ALA A 14 -7.64 -17.57 -10.06
N SER A 15 -8.80 -17.18 -9.53
CA SER A 15 -9.03 -17.07 -8.09
C SER A 15 -8.86 -18.41 -7.39
N ASP A 16 -9.42 -19.48 -7.95
CA ASP A 16 -9.35 -20.83 -7.38
C ASP A 16 -7.92 -21.37 -7.38
N GLY A 17 -7.19 -21.18 -8.49
CA GLY A 17 -5.77 -21.54 -8.55
C GLY A 17 -4.91 -20.80 -7.51
N LEU A 18 -5.19 -19.50 -7.31
CA LEU A 18 -4.49 -18.72 -6.28
C LEU A 18 -4.86 -19.19 -4.86
N ALA A 19 -6.14 -19.45 -4.60
CA ALA A 19 -6.60 -19.97 -3.32
C ALA A 19 -5.95 -21.33 -3.01
N ALA A 20 -5.91 -22.25 -3.98
CA ALA A 20 -5.23 -23.54 -3.85
C ALA A 20 -3.75 -23.39 -3.51
N THR A 21 -3.06 -22.42 -4.12
CA THR A 21 -1.64 -22.14 -3.83
C THR A 21 -1.43 -21.63 -2.39
N LEU A 22 -2.37 -20.82 -1.88
CA LEU A 22 -2.33 -20.26 -0.54
C LEU A 22 -2.87 -21.21 0.54
N GLN A 23 -3.59 -22.26 0.15
CA GLN A 23 -4.27 -23.19 1.04
C GLN A 23 -3.37 -23.78 2.14
N PRO A 24 -2.11 -24.22 1.88
CA PRO A 24 -1.25 -24.76 2.93
C PRO A 24 -0.94 -23.74 4.03
N VAL A 25 -0.72 -22.47 3.65
CA VAL A 25 -0.46 -21.39 4.59
C VAL A 25 -1.75 -21.05 5.36
N ALA A 26 -2.90 -21.01 4.68
CA ALA A 26 -4.19 -20.79 5.33
C ALA A 26 -4.53 -21.90 6.33
N GLN A 27 -4.23 -23.16 6.01
CA GLN A 27 -4.42 -24.30 6.92
C GLN A 27 -3.55 -24.22 8.17
N PHE A 28 -2.30 -23.76 8.05
CA PHE A 28 -1.45 -23.51 9.21
C PHE A 28 -2.11 -22.54 10.19
N PHE A 29 -2.61 -21.39 9.71
CA PHE A 29 -3.30 -20.42 10.56
C PHE A 29 -4.66 -20.90 11.06
N ALA A 30 -5.40 -21.67 10.25
CA ALA A 30 -6.67 -22.28 10.68
C ALA A 30 -6.46 -23.28 11.83
N GLY A 31 -5.33 -24.00 11.84
CA GLY A 31 -4.94 -24.91 12.93
C GLY A 31 -4.74 -24.23 14.28
N LEU A 32 -4.59 -22.89 14.31
CA LEU A 32 -4.53 -22.11 15.55
C LEU A 32 -5.90 -21.90 16.22
N ASN A 33 -6.99 -22.36 15.60
CA ASN A 33 -8.37 -22.25 16.11
C ASN A 33 -8.75 -20.81 16.51
N LEU A 34 -8.35 -19.84 15.67
CA LEU A 34 -8.67 -18.43 15.91
C LEU A 34 -10.19 -18.20 15.83
N PRO A 35 -10.79 -17.46 16.78
CA PRO A 35 -12.18 -17.04 16.71
C PRO A 35 -12.50 -16.32 15.40
N GLN A 36 -13.69 -16.57 14.85
CA GLN A 36 -14.15 -15.98 13.59
C GLN A 36 -14.00 -14.45 13.54
N PRO A 37 -14.28 -13.67 14.61
CA PRO A 37 -14.07 -12.23 14.59
C PRO A 37 -12.61 -11.82 14.36
N ILE A 38 -11.64 -12.59 14.84
CA ILE A 38 -10.21 -12.33 14.61
C ILE A 38 -9.85 -12.62 13.16
N VAL A 39 -10.37 -13.70 12.58
CA VAL A 39 -10.14 -14.06 11.16
C VAL A 39 -10.72 -13.00 10.22
N GLN A 40 -11.92 -12.50 10.52
CA GLN A 40 -12.61 -11.49 9.70
C GLN A 40 -12.03 -10.08 9.89
N TRP A 41 -11.77 -9.67 11.14
CA TRP A 41 -11.44 -8.27 11.47
C TRP A 41 -9.98 -8.01 11.81
N GLY A 42 -9.14 -9.04 11.98
CA GLY A 42 -7.73 -8.88 12.28
C GLY A 42 -6.98 -8.08 11.22
N HIS A 43 -7.14 -8.45 9.94
CA HIS A 43 -6.56 -7.69 8.82
C HIS A 43 -7.03 -6.23 8.75
N PRO A 44 -8.35 -5.92 8.67
CA PRO A 44 -8.79 -4.53 8.52
C PRO A 44 -8.46 -3.67 9.74
N LEU A 45 -8.44 -4.22 10.96
CA LEU A 45 -8.00 -3.50 12.16
C LEU A 45 -6.52 -3.09 12.06
N MET A 46 -5.64 -4.05 11.79
CA MET A 46 -4.20 -3.78 11.70
C MET A 46 -3.88 -2.84 10.55
N MET A 47 -4.51 -3.03 9.39
CA MET A 47 -4.34 -2.15 8.24
C MET A 47 -4.92 -0.76 8.47
N GLY A 48 -6.02 -0.64 9.21
CA GLY A 48 -6.54 0.66 9.64
C GLY A 48 -5.50 1.46 10.40
N ILE A 49 -4.79 0.83 11.34
CA ILE A 49 -3.71 1.48 12.10
C ILE A 49 -2.56 1.89 11.16
N VAL A 50 -2.09 1.00 10.30
CA VAL A 50 -0.99 1.29 9.37
C VAL A 50 -1.36 2.46 8.44
N VAL A 51 -2.53 2.42 7.81
CA VAL A 51 -2.95 3.43 6.82
C VAL A 51 -3.24 4.77 7.50
N VAL A 52 -3.99 4.78 8.61
CA VAL A 52 -4.37 6.03 9.28
C VAL A 52 -3.19 6.65 10.02
N VAL A 53 -2.41 5.86 10.77
CA VAL A 53 -1.34 6.39 11.62
C VAL A 53 -0.06 6.56 10.82
N MET A 54 0.51 5.46 10.29
CA MET A 54 1.78 5.53 9.57
C MET A 54 1.62 6.24 8.23
N GLY A 55 0.54 5.96 7.49
CA GLY A 55 0.24 6.62 6.22
C GLY A 55 0.16 8.14 6.33
N SER A 56 -0.63 8.64 7.30
CA SER A 56 -0.73 10.09 7.54
C SER A 56 0.60 10.70 7.97
N PHE A 57 1.34 10.04 8.86
CA PHE A 57 2.63 10.56 9.32
C PHE A 57 3.68 10.61 8.19
N VAL A 58 3.78 9.54 7.39
CA VAL A 58 4.69 9.47 6.24
C VAL A 58 4.31 10.54 5.20
N GLY A 59 3.02 10.69 4.90
CA GLY A 59 2.53 11.72 3.98
C GLY A 59 2.85 13.14 4.46
N LEU A 60 2.53 13.44 5.72
CA LEU A 60 2.72 14.75 6.32
C LEU A 60 4.20 15.14 6.40
N THR A 61 5.05 14.24 6.86
CA THR A 61 6.51 14.49 6.97
C THR A 61 7.15 14.68 5.60
N GLY A 62 6.74 13.89 4.60
CA GLY A 62 7.19 14.04 3.22
C GLY A 62 6.83 15.40 2.62
N TRP A 63 5.56 15.81 2.74
CA TRP A 63 5.08 17.09 2.23
C TRP A 63 5.66 18.29 2.98
N ARG A 64 5.76 18.22 4.30
CA ARG A 64 6.40 19.28 5.12
C ARG A 64 7.86 19.45 4.72
N GLY A 65 8.61 18.36 4.60
CA GLY A 65 10.00 18.40 4.17
C GLY A 65 10.17 19.00 2.77
N ARG A 66 9.27 18.65 1.84
CA ARG A 66 9.24 19.25 0.50
C ARG A 66 8.95 20.75 0.53
N ALA A 67 7.94 21.18 1.28
CA ALA A 67 7.54 22.58 1.36
C ALA A 67 8.67 23.46 1.93
N LEU A 68 9.32 23.00 3.02
CA LEU A 68 10.44 23.73 3.63
C LEU A 68 11.65 23.83 2.70
N ARG A 69 11.96 22.76 1.95
CA ARG A 69 13.02 22.80 0.93
C ARG A 69 12.72 23.83 -0.16
N LEU A 70 11.48 23.90 -0.63
CA LEU A 70 11.10 24.85 -1.67
C LEU A 70 11.10 26.30 -1.17
N ALA A 71 10.64 26.53 0.06
CA ALA A 71 10.61 27.86 0.67
C ALA A 71 12.01 28.48 0.80
N ALA A 72 13.03 27.67 1.08
CA ALA A 72 14.42 28.12 1.20
C ALA A 72 15.23 27.99 -0.10
N ALA A 73 14.63 27.58 -1.22
CA ALA A 73 15.34 27.41 -2.49
C ALA A 73 15.93 28.72 -3.05
N SER A 74 15.39 29.88 -2.67
CA SER A 74 15.87 31.21 -3.10
C SER A 74 16.91 31.85 -2.18
N THR A 75 17.12 31.30 -0.98
CA THR A 75 17.95 31.90 0.08
C THR A 75 19.10 31.00 0.54
N ALA A 76 18.99 29.69 0.32
CA ALA A 76 20.01 28.73 0.68
C ALA A 76 21.03 28.53 -0.46
N PRO A 77 22.32 28.30 -0.15
CA PRO A 77 23.31 27.91 -1.15
C PRO A 77 22.83 26.72 -2.01
N GLU A 78 23.13 26.74 -3.30
CA GLU A 78 22.73 25.68 -4.21
C GLU A 78 23.17 24.31 -3.68
N GLY A 79 22.25 23.35 -3.65
CA GLY A 79 22.53 21.99 -3.14
C GLY A 79 22.48 21.83 -1.61
N SER A 80 22.34 22.91 -0.84
CA SER A 80 22.20 22.83 0.62
C SER A 80 20.77 22.47 1.06
N LEU A 81 20.66 21.72 2.16
CA LEU A 81 19.36 21.35 2.75
C LEU A 81 19.09 22.24 3.96
N PRO A 82 17.99 23.02 3.98
CA PRO A 82 17.63 23.86 5.11
C PRO A 82 17.49 23.01 6.38
N GLU A 83 18.02 23.48 7.51
CA GLU A 83 18.01 22.76 8.78
C GLU A 83 16.59 22.33 9.18
N ALA A 84 15.62 23.24 9.03
CA ALA A 84 14.20 22.97 9.28
C ALA A 84 13.61 21.82 8.44
N ALA A 85 14.16 21.57 7.24
CA ALA A 85 13.72 20.50 6.35
C ALA A 85 14.39 19.14 6.67
N GLN A 86 15.49 19.12 7.43
CA GLN A 86 16.26 17.89 7.67
C GLN A 86 15.44 16.85 8.44
N LYS A 87 14.92 17.22 9.61
CA LYS A 87 14.14 16.31 10.46
C LYS A 87 12.93 15.69 9.74
N PRO A 88 11.99 16.46 9.14
CA PRO A 88 10.83 15.85 8.49
C PRO A 88 11.20 14.94 7.31
N LEU A 89 12.26 15.26 6.55
CA LEU A 89 12.72 14.40 5.46
C LEU A 89 13.37 13.11 5.97
N LEU A 90 14.12 13.18 7.08
CA LEU A 90 14.69 12.01 7.74
C LEU A 90 13.60 11.11 8.32
N ASP A 91 12.60 11.68 8.98
CA ASP A 91 11.46 10.94 9.54
C ASP A 91 10.68 10.22 8.43
N HIS A 92 10.40 10.91 7.32
CA HIS A 92 9.79 10.31 6.13
C HIS A 92 10.62 9.15 5.59
N ARG A 93 11.94 9.37 5.37
CA ARG A 93 12.85 8.36 4.85
C ARG A 93 12.97 7.13 5.75
N LYS A 94 12.87 7.31 7.07
CA LYS A 94 12.93 6.22 8.05
C LYS A 94 11.65 5.41 8.08
N LEU A 95 10.48 6.05 8.05
CA LEU A 95 9.20 5.37 8.26
C LEU A 95 8.52 4.88 6.98
N ALA A 96 8.74 5.53 5.83
CA ALA A 96 8.12 5.13 4.57
C ALA A 96 8.42 3.67 4.17
N PRO A 97 9.65 3.13 4.32
CA PRO A 97 9.93 1.73 4.03
C PRO A 97 9.14 0.78 4.94
N TRP A 98 9.06 1.06 6.24
CA TRP A 98 8.30 0.25 7.19
C TRP A 98 6.81 0.25 6.89
N MET A 99 6.25 1.41 6.55
CA MET A 99 4.87 1.51 6.09
C MET A 99 4.63 0.62 4.86
N ALA A 100 5.51 0.69 3.85
CA ALA A 100 5.40 -0.15 2.66
C ALA A 100 5.48 -1.64 2.98
N THR A 101 6.38 -2.04 3.89
CA THR A 101 6.50 -3.42 4.37
C THR A 101 5.21 -3.88 5.06
N PHE A 102 4.65 -3.10 5.98
CA PHE A 102 3.41 -3.47 6.66
C PHE A 102 2.21 -3.53 5.72
N ILE A 103 2.15 -2.67 4.69
CA ILE A 103 1.12 -2.76 3.65
C ILE A 103 1.28 -4.06 2.83
N ALA A 104 2.50 -4.46 2.49
CA ALA A 104 2.76 -5.71 1.78
C ALA A 104 2.39 -6.95 2.63
N LEU A 105 2.73 -6.95 3.92
CA LEU A 105 2.30 -8.00 4.86
C LEU A 105 0.79 -7.97 5.09
N GLY A 106 0.19 -6.79 5.11
CA GLY A 106 -1.25 -6.62 5.15
C GLY A 106 -1.95 -7.26 3.97
N TYR A 107 -1.42 -7.06 2.76
CA TYR A 107 -1.94 -7.66 1.54
C TYR A 107 -1.95 -9.19 1.62
N THR A 108 -0.87 -9.81 2.09
CA THR A 108 -0.83 -11.27 2.28
C THR A 108 -1.82 -11.73 3.36
N GLY A 109 -1.92 -11.01 4.48
CA GLY A 109 -2.90 -11.29 5.53
C GLY A 109 -4.35 -11.19 5.05
N GLY A 110 -4.66 -10.23 4.18
CA GLY A 110 -5.99 -10.09 3.56
C GLY A 110 -6.34 -11.26 2.66
N LEU A 111 -5.39 -11.73 1.84
CA LEU A 111 -5.59 -12.93 1.01
C LEU A 111 -5.83 -14.17 1.87
N LEU A 112 -5.01 -14.39 2.90
CA LEU A 112 -5.16 -15.54 3.79
C LEU A 112 -6.50 -15.52 4.54
N SER A 113 -6.94 -14.34 5.01
CA SER A 113 -8.25 -14.17 5.65
C SER A 113 -9.40 -14.61 4.73
N LEU A 114 -9.36 -14.27 3.44
CA LEU A 114 -10.37 -14.69 2.47
C LEU A 114 -10.31 -16.20 2.17
N VAL A 115 -9.11 -16.77 2.03
CA VAL A 115 -8.95 -18.23 1.83
C VAL A 115 -9.49 -19.01 3.02
N MET A 116 -9.18 -18.58 4.25
CA MET A 116 -9.69 -19.22 5.48
C MET A 116 -11.22 -19.14 5.60
N GLN A 117 -11.85 -18.17 4.93
CA GLN A 117 -13.30 -17.98 4.91
C GLN A 117 -13.97 -18.56 3.66
N GLY A 118 -13.21 -19.20 2.75
CA GLY A 118 -13.73 -19.79 1.51
C GLY A 118 -14.31 -18.76 0.53
N LYS A 119 -13.79 -17.54 0.50
CA LYS A 119 -14.31 -16.45 -0.33
C LYS A 119 -13.44 -16.25 -1.59
N PRO A 120 -14.03 -15.88 -2.74
CA PRO A 120 -13.26 -15.63 -3.97
C PRO A 120 -12.30 -14.44 -3.83
N LEU A 121 -11.04 -14.60 -4.26
CA LEU A 121 -9.96 -13.62 -4.06
C LEU A 121 -10.04 -12.44 -5.05
N LEU A 122 -10.23 -12.73 -6.34
CA LEU A 122 -10.08 -11.73 -7.42
C LEU A 122 -11.37 -10.94 -7.73
N SER A 123 -12.46 -11.25 -7.04
CA SER A 123 -13.80 -10.68 -7.30
C SER A 123 -13.99 -9.29 -6.73
N SER A 124 -13.20 -8.90 -5.71
CA SER A 124 -13.43 -7.69 -4.95
C SER A 124 -12.65 -6.48 -5.49
N PRO A 125 -13.28 -5.30 -5.60
CA PRO A 125 -12.56 -4.04 -5.84
C PRO A 125 -11.47 -3.75 -4.80
N HIS A 126 -11.62 -4.27 -3.58
CA HIS A 126 -10.61 -4.13 -2.52
C HIS A 126 -9.30 -4.85 -2.89
N PHE A 127 -9.37 -6.05 -3.47
CA PHE A 127 -8.19 -6.79 -3.95
C PHE A 127 -7.44 -5.96 -5.01
N TRP A 128 -8.14 -5.47 -6.03
CA TRP A 128 -7.52 -4.72 -7.13
C TRP A 128 -6.91 -3.41 -6.69
N THR A 129 -7.58 -2.66 -5.81
CA THR A 129 -7.01 -1.42 -5.25
C THR A 129 -5.81 -1.71 -4.36
N GLY A 130 -5.79 -2.82 -3.62
CA GLY A 130 -4.63 -3.25 -2.84
C GLY A 130 -3.42 -3.59 -3.73
N SER A 131 -3.66 -4.33 -4.82
CA SER A 131 -2.63 -4.65 -5.81
C SER A 131 -2.06 -3.38 -6.47
N LEU A 132 -2.93 -2.42 -6.80
CA LEU A 132 -2.52 -1.12 -7.34
C LEU A 132 -1.66 -0.34 -6.35
N VAL A 133 -2.03 -0.32 -5.07
CA VAL A 133 -1.23 0.33 -4.01
C VAL A 133 0.17 -0.27 -3.93
N LEU A 134 0.31 -1.60 -3.94
CA LEU A 134 1.62 -2.25 -3.90
C LEU A 134 2.47 -1.91 -5.12
N LEU A 135 1.88 -1.92 -6.31
CA LEU A 135 2.58 -1.52 -7.54
C LEU A 135 3.06 -0.06 -7.46
N LEU A 136 2.18 0.85 -7.06
CA LEU A 136 2.51 2.27 -6.93
C LEU A 136 3.59 2.49 -5.86
N LEU A 137 3.52 1.79 -4.72
CA LEU A 137 4.55 1.84 -3.67
C LEU A 137 5.91 1.35 -4.19
N ALA A 138 5.93 0.25 -4.94
CA ALA A 138 7.16 -0.28 -5.53
C ALA A 138 7.78 0.73 -6.51
N VAL A 139 6.98 1.29 -7.42
CA VAL A 139 7.41 2.35 -8.36
C VAL A 139 7.92 3.58 -7.60
N ASN A 140 7.17 4.06 -6.61
CA ASN A 140 7.52 5.25 -5.85
C ASN A 140 8.80 5.05 -5.02
N GLY A 141 8.98 3.87 -4.44
CA GLY A 141 10.18 3.46 -3.73
C GLY A 141 11.39 3.43 -4.66
N ALA A 142 11.25 2.83 -5.86
CA ALA A 142 12.30 2.78 -6.88
C ALA A 142 12.82 4.16 -7.29
N LEU A 143 11.93 5.16 -7.41
CA LEU A 143 12.34 6.56 -7.67
C LEU A 143 13.30 7.12 -6.61
N SER A 144 13.14 6.71 -5.35
CA SER A 144 13.93 7.20 -4.23
C SER A 144 15.21 6.41 -3.96
N LEU A 145 15.25 5.12 -4.33
CA LEU A 145 16.37 4.20 -4.08
C LEU A 145 17.69 4.68 -4.71
N SER A 146 17.62 5.29 -5.89
CA SER A 146 18.80 5.87 -6.58
C SER A 146 19.18 7.28 -6.08
N GLY A 147 18.63 7.72 -4.95
CA GLY A 147 18.78 9.10 -4.48
C GLY A 147 18.21 10.11 -5.47
N PHE A 148 17.09 9.76 -6.13
CA PHE A 148 16.48 10.54 -7.20
C PHE A 148 17.42 10.77 -8.39
N GLY A 149 18.16 9.73 -8.82
CA GLY A 149 19.02 9.77 -10.00
C GLY A 149 20.11 10.85 -9.94
N GLY A 150 20.73 11.03 -8.77
CA GLY A 150 21.67 12.12 -8.51
C GLY A 150 20.97 13.43 -8.12
N ASN A 151 19.95 13.35 -7.26
CA ASN A 151 19.24 14.51 -6.72
C ASN A 151 18.52 15.37 -7.80
N ARG A 152 17.90 14.74 -8.79
CA ARG A 152 17.12 15.44 -9.83
C ARG A 152 15.79 15.96 -9.28
N ALA A 153 15.51 17.24 -9.54
CA ALA A 153 14.27 17.89 -9.08
C ALA A 153 13.01 17.23 -9.64
N ALA A 154 13.00 16.86 -10.93
CA ALA A 154 11.88 16.20 -11.56
C ALA A 154 11.51 14.88 -10.86
N LEU A 155 12.50 14.02 -10.56
CA LEU A 155 12.25 12.74 -9.89
C LEU A 155 11.71 12.90 -8.46
N ARG A 156 12.19 13.91 -7.71
CA ARG A 156 11.62 14.26 -6.40
C ARG A 156 10.16 14.71 -6.50
N THR A 157 9.86 15.51 -7.51
CA THR A 157 8.50 15.99 -7.77
C THR A 157 7.57 14.83 -8.16
N THR A 158 8.00 13.96 -9.07
CA THR A 158 7.27 12.74 -9.42
C THR A 158 7.01 11.88 -8.19
N HIS A 159 8.02 11.63 -7.36
CA HIS A 159 7.86 10.86 -6.13
C HIS A 159 6.83 11.47 -5.16
N ALA A 160 6.81 12.80 -5.03
CA ALA A 160 5.83 13.47 -4.15
C ALA A 160 4.39 13.32 -4.66
N TYR A 161 4.16 13.47 -5.97
CA TYR A 161 2.82 13.34 -6.55
C TYR A 161 2.34 11.89 -6.62
N VAL A 162 3.23 10.95 -6.98
CA VAL A 162 2.92 9.51 -6.90
C VAL A 162 2.64 9.11 -5.45
N GLY A 163 3.43 9.58 -4.49
CA GLY A 163 3.18 9.39 -3.06
C GLY A 163 1.81 9.90 -2.60
N SER A 164 1.36 11.05 -3.15
CA SER A 164 0.04 11.60 -2.83
C SER A 164 -1.09 10.79 -3.44
N LEU A 165 -0.92 10.33 -4.69
CA LEU A 165 -1.85 9.41 -5.33
C LEU A 165 -2.00 8.11 -4.51
N ILE A 166 -0.90 7.55 -4.02
CA ILE A 166 -0.91 6.36 -3.16
C ILE A 166 -1.78 6.59 -1.92
N LEU A 167 -1.66 7.74 -1.24
CA LEU A 167 -2.48 8.05 -0.06
C LEU A 167 -3.97 8.14 -0.40
N CYS A 168 -4.32 8.76 -1.52
CA CYS A 168 -5.71 8.80 -1.99
C CYS A 168 -6.26 7.40 -2.28
N VAL A 169 -5.48 6.57 -2.98
CA VAL A 169 -5.88 5.18 -3.29
C VAL A 169 -5.96 4.34 -2.02
N LEU A 170 -5.05 4.52 -1.05
CA LEU A 170 -5.10 3.84 0.25
C LEU A 170 -6.36 4.18 1.04
N PHE A 171 -6.79 5.43 1.03
CA PHE A 171 -8.03 5.83 1.68
C PHE A 171 -9.25 5.17 1.01
N ALA A 172 -9.33 5.21 -0.32
CA ALA A 172 -10.37 4.51 -1.07
C ALA A 172 -10.34 2.99 -0.81
N HIS A 173 -9.15 2.39 -0.80
CA HIS A 173 -8.91 0.99 -0.51
C HIS A 173 -9.42 0.59 0.89
N ALA A 174 -9.19 1.43 1.90
CA ALA A 174 -9.68 1.22 3.26
C ALA A 174 -11.22 1.23 3.32
N LEU A 175 -11.89 2.16 2.63
CA LEU A 175 -13.36 2.19 2.53
C LEU A 175 -13.92 0.93 1.84
N LEU A 176 -13.27 0.49 0.76
CA LEU A 176 -13.63 -0.76 0.07
C LEU A 176 -13.39 -1.98 0.96
N GLY A 177 -12.35 -1.96 1.79
CA GLY A 177 -12.04 -3.02 2.75
C GLY A 177 -13.08 -3.10 3.87
N LEU A 178 -13.52 -1.96 4.39
CA LEU A 178 -14.61 -1.91 5.37
C LEU A 178 -15.92 -2.44 4.77
N LYS A 179 -16.26 -2.02 3.54
CA LYS A 179 -17.44 -2.54 2.82
C LYS A 179 -17.35 -4.06 2.62
N LEU A 180 -16.19 -4.57 2.22
CA LEU A 180 -15.97 -6.01 2.06
C LEU A 180 -16.15 -6.72 3.40
N GLY A 181 -15.47 -6.27 4.46
CA GLY A 181 -15.54 -6.86 5.79
C GLY A 181 -16.96 -6.96 6.35
N LEU A 182 -17.81 -5.94 6.13
CA LEU A 182 -19.22 -5.94 6.53
C LEU A 182 -20.10 -6.89 5.72
N SER A 183 -19.62 -7.36 4.56
CA SER A 183 -20.35 -8.29 3.66
C SER A 183 -19.93 -9.76 3.80
N LEU A 184 -18.88 -10.03 4.58
CA LEU A 184 -18.32 -11.38 4.78
C LEU A 184 -19.12 -12.18 5.81
#